data_AF-A0A353GM07-F1
#
_entry.id   AF-A0A353GM07-F1
#
_cell.length_a   1.000
_cell.length_b   1.000
_cell.length_c   1.000
_cell.angle_alpha   90.00
_cell.angle_beta   90.00
_cell.angle_gamma   90.00
#
_symmetry.space_group_name_H-M   'P 1'
#
loop_
_entity.id
_entity.type
_entity.pdbx_description
1 polymer ?
#
loop_
_entity_poly.entity_id
_entity_poly.type
_entity_poly.pdbx_seq_one_letter_code
_entity_poly.pdbx_strand_id
1 'polypeptide(L)'
;MNCQHAQNLISSFIDRELSADETRELRKHLFNCSECEIEYQELLHIKDFLENVIQEPFDFDPLESLHSRLLKEEDSFFPFPSQKIWIRRLGIVAACFVIYFVTSNILFPSHGNTSPQMSIQRSEFKTSPVAWDQNISIDQSVSVYQASLILP
;
A
#
# COMPACT_ATOMS: atom_id res chain seq x y z
N MET A 1 26.11 9.34 32.13
CA MET A 1 26.26 10.81 32.08
C MET A 1 26.49 11.40 33.46
N ASN A 2 27.01 12.63 33.50
CA ASN A 2 27.06 13.46 34.71
C ASN A 2 25.78 14.31 34.84
N CYS A 3 25.53 14.90 36.01
CA CYS A 3 24.31 15.68 36.28
C CYS A 3 24.21 16.90 35.34
N GLN A 4 25.29 17.66 35.17
CA GLN A 4 25.31 18.84 34.30
C GLN A 4 24.83 18.53 32.86
N HIS A 5 25.28 17.41 32.30
CA HIS A 5 24.86 16.99 30.98
C HIS A 5 23.42 16.47 30.98
N ALA A 6 23.01 15.76 32.04
CA ALA A 6 21.62 15.31 32.19
C ALA A 6 20.66 16.50 32.16
N GLN A 7 20.90 17.50 33.00
CA GLN A 7 20.09 18.71 33.15
C GLN A 7 19.91 19.44 31.81
N ASN A 8 21.00 19.61 31.05
CA ASN A 8 20.94 20.22 29.72
C ASN A 8 20.07 19.43 28.73
N LEU A 9 19.92 18.12 28.91
CA LEU A 9 19.11 17.25 28.03
C LEU A 9 17.66 17.12 28.50
N ILE A 10 17.30 17.53 29.73
CA ILE A 10 15.95 17.33 30.28
C ILE A 10 14.89 18.05 29.42
N SER A 11 15.13 19.30 29.00
CA SER A 11 14.18 20.04 28.15
C SER A 11 13.96 19.31 26.82
N SER A 12 15.03 18.96 26.11
CA SER A 12 14.96 18.24 24.84
C SER A 12 14.34 16.84 24.98
N PHE A 13 14.47 16.22 26.16
CA PHE A 13 13.79 14.96 26.49
C PHE A 13 12.27 15.14 26.62
N ILE A 14 11.82 16.22 27.27
CA ILE A 14 10.38 16.57 27.38
C ILE A 14 9.78 16.82 26.00
N ASP A 15 10.53 17.49 25.11
CA ASP A 15 10.11 17.81 23.74
C ASP A 15 10.26 16.63 22.76
N ARG A 16 10.81 15.49 23.23
CA ARG A 16 11.05 14.26 22.45
C ARG A 16 12.03 14.43 21.28
N GLU A 17 13.01 15.30 21.44
CA GLU A 17 14.01 15.63 20.41
C GLU A 17 15.32 14.82 20.54
N LEU A 18 15.48 14.07 21.62
CA LEU A 18 16.67 13.25 21.86
C LEU A 18 16.72 12.00 20.98
N SER A 19 17.94 11.57 20.65
CA SER A 19 18.15 10.26 20.02
C SER A 19 17.75 9.11 20.97
N ALA A 20 17.58 7.91 20.42
CA ALA A 20 17.21 6.73 21.21
C ALA A 20 18.26 6.36 22.27
N ASP A 21 19.55 6.53 21.95
CA ASP A 21 20.64 6.24 22.88
C ASP A 21 20.70 7.25 24.02
N GLU A 22 20.63 8.55 23.72
CA GLU A 22 20.59 9.63 24.73
C GLU A 22 19.38 9.49 25.64
N THR A 23 18.21 9.19 25.07
CA THR A 23 16.98 8.94 25.82
C THR A 23 17.12 7.78 26.80
N ARG A 24 17.81 6.71 26.41
CA ARG A 24 18.08 5.55 27.29
C ARG A 24 19.03 5.94 28.41
N GLU A 25 20.12 6.63 28.09
CA GLU A 25 21.09 7.06 29.10
C GLU A 25 20.47 8.03 30.11
N LEU A 26 19.66 8.98 29.64
CA LEU A 26 19.04 9.99 30.49
C LEU A 26 18.02 9.36 31.43
N ARG A 27 17.16 8.46 30.93
CA ARG A 27 16.24 7.70 31.79
C ARG A 27 16.96 6.90 32.87
N LYS A 28 18.09 6.29 32.52
CA LYS A 28 18.92 5.59 33.52
C LYS A 28 19.49 6.56 34.56
N HIS A 29 19.85 7.79 34.16
CA HIS A 29 20.34 8.79 35.09
C HIS A 29 19.24 9.30 36.03
N LEU A 30 18.08 9.68 35.48
CA LEU A 30 16.90 10.13 36.24
C LEU A 30 16.47 9.10 37.28
N PHE A 31 16.47 7.80 36.93
CA PHE A 31 16.15 6.73 37.89
C PHE A 31 17.12 6.64 39.08
N ASN A 32 18.39 7.02 38.90
CA ASN A 32 19.43 6.87 39.91
C ASN A 32 19.80 8.19 40.63
N CYS A 33 19.41 9.34 40.09
CA CYS A 33 19.75 10.66 40.63
C CYS A 33 18.48 11.42 41.00
N SER A 34 18.23 11.56 42.30
CA SER A 34 17.06 12.26 42.81
C SER A 34 17.05 13.75 42.46
N GLU A 35 18.22 14.39 42.38
CA GLU A 35 18.34 15.82 42.06
C GLU A 35 17.86 16.12 40.64
N CYS A 36 18.35 15.35 39.66
CA CYS A 36 17.91 15.49 38.26
C CYS A 36 16.45 15.04 38.06
N GLU A 37 15.96 14.07 38.83
CA GLU A 37 14.54 13.69 38.80
C GLU A 37 13.65 14.83 39.32
N ILE A 38 14.04 15.52 40.39
CA ILE A 38 13.29 16.69 40.90
C ILE A 38 13.21 17.77 39.82
N GLU A 39 14.34 18.11 39.18
CA GLU A 39 14.38 19.11 38.11
C GLU A 39 13.49 18.72 36.91
N TYR A 40 13.48 17.43 36.54
CA TYR A 40 12.58 16.91 35.52
C TYR A 40 11.11 17.11 35.90
N GLN A 41 10.72 16.80 37.14
CA GLN A 41 9.36 16.99 37.61
C GLN A 41 8.96 18.48 37.69
N GLU A 42 9.88 19.35 38.10
CA GLU A 42 9.66 20.80 38.13
C GLU A 42 9.38 21.36 36.71
N LEU A 43 10.16 20.92 35.72
CA LEU A 43 9.95 21.32 34.33
C LEU A 43 8.62 20.77 33.77
N LEU A 44 8.23 19.55 34.13
CA LEU A 44 6.91 19.01 33.78
C LEU A 44 5.77 19.83 34.39
N HIS A 45 5.90 20.23 35.67
CA HIS A 45 4.91 21.08 36.32
C HIS A 45 4.75 22.44 35.62
N ILE A 46 5.87 23.05 35.18
CA ILE A 46 5.83 24.30 34.42
C ILE A 46 5.12 24.08 33.08
N LYS A 47 5.44 23.01 32.37
CA LYS A 47 4.78 22.66 31.10
C LYS A 47 3.27 22.50 31.29
N ASP A 48 2.85 21.73 32.28
CA ASP A 48 1.44 21.50 32.57
C ASP A 48 0.72 22.81 32.94
N PHE A 49 1.38 23.69 33.70
CA PHE A 49 0.82 24.99 34.02
C PHE A 49 0.60 25.84 32.77
N LEU A 50 1.56 25.84 31.84
CA LEU A 50 1.48 26.58 30.58
C LEU A 50 0.42 26.01 29.63
N GLU A 51 0.27 24.68 29.59
CA GLU A 51 -0.73 24.02 28.74
C GLU A 51 -2.17 24.36 29.16
N ASN A 52 -2.39 24.57 30.46
CA ASN A 52 -3.69 24.90 31.04
C ASN A 52 -3.98 26.42 31.10
N VAL A 53 -3.11 27.25 30.54
CA VAL A 53 -3.38 28.69 30.42
C VAL A 53 -4.56 28.89 29.47
N ILE A 54 -5.53 29.70 29.90
CA ILE A 54 -6.70 30.06 29.11
C ILE A 54 -6.22 30.60 27.76
N GLN A 55 -6.51 29.85 26.70
CA GLN A 55 -6.19 30.27 25.35
C GLN A 55 -7.06 31.45 24.96
N GLU A 56 -6.47 32.42 24.27
CA GLU A 56 -7.21 33.55 23.72
C GLU A 56 -8.30 33.04 22.77
N PRO A 57 -9.54 33.57 22.85
CA PRO A 57 -10.59 33.15 21.94
C PRO A 57 -10.17 33.43 20.49
N PHE A 58 -10.26 32.42 19.64
CA PHE A 58 -10.02 32.57 18.22
C PHE A 58 -11.25 33.18 17.54
N ASP A 59 -11.03 34.12 16.61
CA ASP A 59 -12.10 34.71 15.78
C ASP A 59 -12.66 33.72 14.73
N PHE A 60 -12.06 32.54 14.61
CA PHE A 60 -12.42 31.51 13.64
C PHE A 60 -12.39 30.13 14.28
N ASP A 61 -13.18 29.19 13.75
CA ASP A 61 -13.17 27.79 14.17
C ASP A 61 -11.99 27.03 13.50
N PRO A 62 -10.95 26.63 14.25
CA PRO A 62 -9.79 25.94 13.69
C PRO A 62 -10.14 24.57 13.11
N LEU A 63 -11.16 23.89 13.67
CA LEU A 63 -11.56 22.56 13.25
C LEU A 63 -12.22 22.60 11.87
N GLU A 64 -13.11 23.57 11.65
CA GLU A 64 -13.72 23.85 10.33
C GLU A 64 -12.64 24.18 9.28
N SER A 65 -11.67 25.02 9.63
CA SER A 65 -10.56 25.39 8.75
C SER A 65 -9.67 24.20 8.39
N LEU A 66 -9.41 23.31 9.34
CA LEU A 66 -8.65 22.09 9.11
C LEU A 66 -9.43 21.07 8.27
N HIS A 67 -10.71 20.85 8.59
CA HIS A 67 -11.57 19.92 7.88
C HIS A 67 -11.75 20.30 6.41
N SER A 68 -11.98 21.59 6.13
CA SER A 68 -12.10 22.10 4.76
C SER A 68 -10.79 21.94 3.95
N ARG A 69 -9.62 22.04 4.58
CA ARG A 69 -8.33 21.77 3.92
C ARG A 69 -8.15 20.29 3.58
N LEU A 70 -8.48 19.39 4.50
CA LEU A 70 -8.39 17.94 4.26
C LEU A 70 -9.26 17.48 3.09
N LEU A 71 -10.51 17.94 3.02
CA LEU A 71 -11.42 17.59 1.93
C LEU A 71 -10.90 18.08 0.58
N LYS A 72 -10.39 19.32 0.53
CA LYS A 72 -9.81 19.89 -0.69
C LYS A 72 -8.57 19.10 -1.17
N GLU A 73 -7.80 18.55 -0.24
CA GLU A 73 -6.60 17.78 -0.55
C GLU A 73 -6.95 16.34 -1.00
N GLU A 74 -7.97 15.71 -0.41
CA GLU A 74 -8.52 14.42 -0.87
C GLU A 74 -8.98 14.47 -2.33
N ASP A 75 -9.68 15.55 -2.73
CA ASP A 75 -10.09 15.77 -4.11
C ASP A 75 -8.91 15.92 -5.08
N SER A 76 -7.74 16.35 -4.59
CA SER A 76 -6.53 16.57 -5.41
C SER A 76 -5.72 15.29 -5.65
N PHE A 77 -5.85 14.27 -4.79
CA PHE A 77 -5.21 12.97 -4.96
C PHE A 77 -5.86 12.10 -6.04
N PHE A 78 -7.10 12.41 -6.45
CA PHE A 78 -7.76 11.78 -7.58
C PHE A 78 -7.85 12.73 -8.78
N PRO A 79 -6.72 13.05 -9.45
CA PRO A 79 -6.79 13.76 -10.69
C PRO A 79 -7.39 12.79 -11.73
N PHE A 80 -8.53 13.19 -12.28
CA PHE A 80 -9.23 12.58 -13.42
C PHE A 80 -10.25 11.46 -13.11
N PRO A 81 -11.46 11.54 -13.71
CA PRO A 81 -12.44 10.46 -13.64
C PRO A 81 -11.89 9.24 -14.38
N SER A 82 -11.51 8.22 -13.60
CA SER A 82 -11.00 6.92 -14.04
C SER A 82 -11.86 6.29 -15.16
N GLN A 83 -13.16 6.59 -15.21
CA GLN A 83 -14.07 6.16 -16.26
C GLN A 83 -13.63 6.57 -17.68
N LYS A 84 -13.13 7.80 -17.91
CA LYS A 84 -12.74 8.23 -19.27
C LYS A 84 -11.50 7.50 -19.78
N ILE A 85 -10.55 7.19 -18.89
CA ILE A 85 -9.34 6.42 -19.21
C ILE A 85 -9.71 4.95 -19.48
N TRP A 86 -10.63 4.39 -18.70
CA TRP A 86 -11.10 3.02 -18.86
C TRP A 86 -11.90 2.82 -20.16
N ILE A 87 -12.81 3.75 -20.48
CA ILE A 87 -13.57 3.73 -21.75
C ILE A 87 -12.65 3.87 -22.96
N ARG A 88 -11.61 4.72 -22.87
CA ARG A 88 -10.60 4.84 -23.94
C ARG A 88 -9.82 3.54 -24.15
N ARG A 89 -9.42 2.86 -23.07
CA ARG A 89 -8.73 1.56 -23.15
C ARG A 89 -9.62 0.46 -23.72
N LEU A 90 -10.90 0.42 -23.30
CA LEU A 90 -11.90 -0.50 -23.88
C LEU A 90 -12.13 -0.24 -25.36
N GLY A 91 -12.17 1.01 -25.80
CA GLY A 91 -12.31 1.36 -27.21
C GLY A 91 -11.18 0.83 -28.10
N ILE A 92 -9.93 0.89 -27.62
CA ILE A 92 -8.77 0.35 -28.34
C ILE A 92 -8.87 -1.18 -28.47
N VAL A 93 -9.18 -1.86 -27.37
CA VAL A 93 -9.33 -3.33 -27.36
C VAL A 93 -10.45 -3.77 -28.30
N ALA A 94 -11.60 -3.10 -28.27
CA ALA A 94 -12.71 -3.38 -29.17
C ALA A 94 -12.32 -3.21 -30.66
N ALA A 95 -11.60 -2.14 -31.00
CA ALA A 95 -11.12 -1.93 -32.37
C ALA A 95 -10.17 -3.05 -32.83
N CYS A 96 -9.27 -3.53 -31.97
CA CYS A 96 -8.38 -4.65 -32.28
C CYS A 96 -9.16 -5.95 -32.56
N PHE A 97 -10.19 -6.25 -31.76
CA PHE A 97 -11.05 -7.41 -32.00
C PHE A 97 -11.80 -7.31 -33.33
N VAL A 98 -12.37 -6.14 -33.65
CA VAL A 98 -13.06 -5.93 -34.93
C VAL A 98 -12.12 -6.15 -36.11
N ILE A 99 -10.90 -5.59 -36.05
CA ILE A 99 -9.90 -5.79 -37.10
C ILE A 99 -9.55 -7.28 -37.24
N TYR A 100 -9.34 -7.99 -36.13
CA TYR A 100 -9.05 -9.44 -36.15
C TYR A 100 -10.17 -10.26 -36.78
N PHE A 101 -11.43 -10.02 -36.41
CA PHE A 101 -12.56 -10.75 -37.00
C PHE A 101 -12.74 -10.43 -38.48
N VAL A 102 -12.59 -9.17 -38.89
CA VAL A 102 -12.70 -8.76 -40.29
C VAL A 102 -11.59 -9.41 -41.13
N THR A 103 -10.34 -9.35 -40.67
CA THR A 103 -9.23 -9.97 -41.41
C THR A 103 -9.34 -11.49 -41.47
N SER A 104 -9.77 -12.14 -40.38
CA SER A 104 -9.98 -13.59 -40.36
C SER A 104 -11.03 -14.06 -41.36
N ASN A 105 -12.14 -13.33 -41.52
CA ASN A 105 -13.21 -13.67 -42.46
C ASN A 105 -12.83 -13.39 -43.93
N ILE A 106 -11.93 -12.43 -44.18
CA ILE A 106 -11.45 -12.10 -45.53
C ILE A 106 -10.33 -13.06 -45.97
N LEU A 107 -9.40 -13.42 -45.08
CA LEU A 107 -8.27 -14.31 -45.38
C LEU A 107 -8.66 -15.80 -45.41
N PHE A 108 -9.65 -16.21 -44.62
CA PHE A 108 -10.17 -17.58 -44.59
C PHE A 108 -11.67 -17.58 -44.92
N PRO A 109 -12.06 -17.34 -46.19
CA PRO A 109 -13.45 -17.50 -46.59
C PRO A 109 -13.86 -18.94 -46.35
N SER A 110 -14.77 -19.14 -45.39
CA SER A 110 -15.37 -20.45 -45.09
C SER A 110 -16.10 -20.96 -46.33
N HIS A 111 -15.42 -21.72 -47.18
CA HIS A 111 -16.05 -22.45 -48.27
C HIS A 111 -16.87 -23.57 -47.63
N GLY A 112 -18.18 -23.30 -47.47
CA GLY A 112 -19.14 -24.28 -46.98
C GLY A 112 -19.29 -25.40 -47.99
N ASN A 113 -18.54 -26.49 -47.80
CA ASN A 113 -18.75 -27.74 -48.51
C ASN A 113 -19.24 -28.78 -47.49
N THR A 114 -20.54 -29.01 -47.54
CA THR A 114 -21.21 -30.32 -47.43
C THR A 114 -20.72 -31.30 -46.36
N SER A 115 -21.61 -31.54 -45.38
CA SER A 115 -21.63 -32.68 -44.45
C SER A 115 -20.92 -33.96 -44.92
N PRO A 116 -20.07 -34.60 -44.09
CA PRO A 116 -19.95 -36.04 -44.11
C PRO A 116 -21.05 -36.61 -43.20
N GLN A 117 -22.06 -37.20 -43.85
CA GLN A 117 -23.02 -38.06 -43.17
C GLN A 117 -22.29 -39.30 -42.64
N MET A 118 -22.61 -39.61 -41.40
CA MET A 118 -22.14 -40.71 -40.56
C MET A 118 -22.33 -42.09 -41.24
N SER A 119 -21.36 -42.99 -41.12
CA SER A 119 -21.65 -44.44 -41.07
C SER A 119 -20.96 -45.05 -39.85
N ILE A 120 -21.79 -45.45 -38.91
CA ILE A 120 -21.42 -46.34 -37.81
C ILE A 120 -21.34 -47.74 -38.42
N GLN A 121 -20.13 -48.31 -38.48
CA GLN A 121 -19.95 -49.75 -38.59
C GLN A 121 -19.26 -50.23 -37.31
N ARG A 122 -20.05 -50.94 -36.49
CA ARG A 122 -19.60 -51.68 -35.32
C ARG A 122 -19.10 -53.05 -35.80
N SER A 123 -17.83 -53.35 -35.60
CA SER A 123 -17.33 -54.72 -35.43
C SER A 123 -16.03 -54.71 -34.62
N GLU A 124 -15.97 -55.67 -33.70
CA GLU A 124 -15.03 -55.88 -32.61
C GLU A 124 -13.57 -56.07 -33.04
N PHE A 125 -12.60 -55.79 -32.14
CA PHE A 125 -11.57 -56.75 -31.66
C PHE A 125 -10.26 -56.09 -31.13
N LYS A 126 -10.01 -56.33 -29.83
CA LYS A 126 -8.75 -56.51 -29.05
C LYS A 126 -7.72 -55.37 -28.75
N THR A 127 -7.60 -55.11 -27.43
CA THR A 127 -6.40 -54.93 -26.54
C THR A 127 -5.27 -53.98 -26.98
N SER A 128 -4.80 -53.01 -26.21
CA SER A 128 -4.23 -53.05 -24.84
C SER A 128 -3.92 -51.61 -24.35
N PRO A 129 -3.76 -51.30 -23.03
CA PRO A 129 -3.64 -49.94 -22.53
C PRO A 129 -2.17 -49.47 -22.48
N VAL A 130 -1.93 -48.21 -22.82
CA VAL A 130 -0.64 -47.54 -22.54
C VAL A 130 -0.93 -46.27 -21.75
N ALA A 131 -0.60 -46.35 -20.46
CA ALA A 131 -0.52 -45.24 -19.53
C ALA A 131 0.81 -44.51 -19.70
N TRP A 132 0.81 -43.18 -19.60
CA TRP A 132 1.99 -42.40 -19.21
C TRP A 132 1.57 -41.20 -18.35
N ASP A 133 1.63 -41.46 -17.05
CA ASP A 133 2.20 -40.66 -15.95
C ASP A 133 2.05 -39.14 -15.90
N GLN A 134 1.39 -38.74 -14.81
CA GLN A 134 1.45 -37.46 -14.14
C GLN A 134 2.85 -37.25 -13.52
N ASN A 135 3.51 -36.15 -13.85
CA ASN A 135 4.54 -35.58 -12.97
C ASN A 135 4.70 -34.08 -13.25
N ILE A 136 4.01 -33.25 -12.48
CA ILE A 136 4.38 -31.86 -12.28
C ILE A 136 4.70 -31.74 -10.79
N SER A 137 5.99 -31.75 -10.49
CA SER A 137 6.55 -31.49 -9.17
C SER A 137 6.21 -30.07 -8.72
N ILE A 138 5.46 -29.96 -7.64
CA ILE A 138 5.27 -28.73 -6.86
C ILE A 138 6.54 -28.57 -6.04
N ASP A 139 7.47 -27.75 -6.52
CA ASP A 139 8.50 -27.13 -5.69
C ASP A 139 9.11 -25.95 -6.44
N GLN A 140 8.46 -24.80 -6.31
CA GLN A 140 9.17 -23.53 -6.49
C GLN A 140 8.56 -22.48 -5.56
N SER A 141 9.18 -22.30 -4.41
CA SER A 141 8.85 -21.24 -3.45
C SER A 141 9.22 -19.89 -4.06
N VAL A 142 8.22 -19.15 -4.53
CA VAL A 142 8.40 -17.77 -5.00
C VAL A 142 8.52 -16.86 -3.78
N SER A 143 9.69 -16.28 -3.57
CA SER A 143 9.98 -15.30 -2.52
C SER A 143 9.27 -13.96 -2.79
N VAL A 144 8.63 -13.41 -1.75
CA VAL A 144 7.67 -12.29 -1.74
C VAL A 144 8.29 -10.88 -1.96
N TYR A 145 9.54 -10.76 -2.42
CA TYR A 145 10.28 -9.48 -2.38
C TYR A 145 10.62 -8.86 -3.75
N GLN A 146 9.68 -8.81 -4.70
CA GLN A 146 9.87 -8.03 -5.95
C GLN A 146 8.75 -7.02 -6.27
N ALA A 147 7.86 -6.72 -5.33
CA ALA A 147 6.74 -5.80 -5.55
C ALA A 147 7.02 -4.32 -5.21
N SER A 148 8.27 -3.82 -5.31
CA SER A 148 8.59 -2.43 -4.94
C SER A 148 9.19 -1.55 -6.06
N LEU A 149 9.10 -1.96 -7.33
CA LEU A 149 9.73 -1.20 -8.43
C LEU A 149 8.82 -0.80 -9.59
N ILE A 150 7.49 -0.80 -9.39
CA ILE A 150 6.56 -0.28 -10.39
C ILE A 150 5.42 0.45 -9.69
N LEU A 151 5.66 1.72 -9.33
CA LEU A 151 4.63 2.74 -9.22
C LEU A 151 5.03 3.89 -10.15
N PRO A 152 4.20 4.26 -11.15
CA PRO A 152 4.25 5.58 -11.74
C PRO A 152 3.69 6.64 -10.79
#